data_AF-A0AAN9PZB7-F1
#
_entry.id   AF-A0AAN9PZB7-F1
#
_cell.length_a   1.000
_cell.length_b   1.000
_cell.length_c   1.000
_cell.angle_alpha   90.00
_cell.angle_beta   90.00
_cell.angle_gamma   90.00
#
_symmetry.space_group_name_H-M   'P 1'
#
loop_
_entity.id
_entity.type
_entity.pdbx_description
1 polymer ?
#
loop_
_entity_poly.entity_id
_entity_poly.type
_entity_poly.pdbx_seq_one_letter_code
_entity_poly.pdbx_strand_id
1 'polypeptide(L)'
;MEMETVYDLGAKMIEALGKEKVSSGDVIAIDKASGKITKLGRSFSRWRDFDAMGPQGFLALFTGDTSEIRAEVREQIDTKVAEWREEGKAEIVPGVLFIDES
;
A
#
# COMPACT_ATOMS: atom_id res chain seq x y z
N MET A 1 6.82 -15.73 -20.31
CA MET A 1 5.56 -16.50 -20.31
C MET A 1 4.87 -16.16 -19.00
N GLU A 2 3.77 -15.42 -19.05
CA GLU A 2 2.95 -15.20 -17.85
C GLU A 2 2.40 -16.56 -17.42
N MET A 3 2.73 -16.98 -16.21
CA MET A 3 2.26 -18.24 -15.65
C MET A 3 1.05 -17.92 -14.77
N GLU A 4 -0.14 -18.06 -15.31
CA GLU A 4 -1.36 -18.19 -14.51
C GLU A 4 -1.60 -19.69 -14.30
N THR A 5 -1.68 -20.12 -13.05
CA THR A 5 -1.93 -21.53 -12.71
C THR A 5 -2.84 -21.58 -11.50
N VAL A 6 -3.92 -22.34 -11.63
CA VAL A 6 -4.89 -22.59 -10.56
C VAL A 6 -4.46 -23.85 -9.82
N TYR A 7 -4.39 -23.76 -8.49
CA TYR A 7 -4.03 -24.89 -7.63
C TYR A 7 -5.18 -25.22 -6.68
N ASP A 8 -5.47 -26.50 -6.51
CA ASP A 8 -6.37 -26.97 -5.45
C ASP A 8 -5.67 -26.87 -4.09
N LEU A 9 -6.37 -26.31 -3.10
CA LEU A 9 -5.83 -26.07 -1.76
C LEU A 9 -6.36 -27.11 -0.77
N GLY A 10 -5.45 -27.74 -0.02
CA GLY A 10 -5.81 -28.64 1.08
C GLY A 10 -6.25 -27.90 2.35
N ALA A 11 -6.93 -28.61 3.26
CA ALA A 11 -7.51 -28.04 4.49
C ALA A 11 -6.50 -27.22 5.34
N LYS A 12 -5.25 -27.69 5.49
CA LYS A 12 -4.20 -26.97 6.24
C LYS A 12 -3.81 -25.63 5.60
N MET A 13 -3.81 -25.59 4.28
CA MET A 13 -3.48 -24.39 3.52
C MET A 13 -4.61 -23.36 3.61
N ILE A 14 -5.86 -23.82 3.54
CA ILE A 14 -7.05 -23.00 3.76
C ILE A 14 -7.03 -22.39 5.17
N GLU A 15 -6.69 -23.19 6.19
CA GLU A 15 -6.55 -22.70 7.57
C GLU A 15 -5.43 -21.66 7.69
N ALA A 16 -4.28 -21.89 7.06
CA ALA A 16 -3.16 -20.94 7.07
C ALA A 16 -3.49 -19.62 6.36
N LEU A 17 -4.20 -19.67 5.23
CA LEU A 17 -4.70 -18.48 4.53
C LEU A 17 -5.69 -17.71 5.42
N GLY A 18 -6.56 -18.43 6.12
CA GLY A 18 -7.48 -17.86 7.10
C GLY A 18 -6.76 -17.18 8.28
N LYS A 19 -5.72 -17.81 8.82
CA LYS A 19 -4.90 -17.25 9.92
C LYS A 19 -4.19 -15.96 9.51
N GLU A 20 -3.59 -15.95 8.32
CA GLU A 20 -2.90 -14.77 7.75
C GLU A 20 -3.86 -13.75 7.11
N LYS A 21 -5.18 -14.01 7.18
CA LYS A 21 -6.26 -13.17 6.64
C LYS A 21 -6.06 -12.82 5.16
N VAL A 22 -5.58 -13.77 4.36
CA VAL A 22 -5.25 -13.55 2.95
C VAL A 22 -6.52 -13.33 2.14
N SER A 23 -6.53 -12.27 1.33
CA SER A 23 -7.63 -11.91 0.44
C SER A 23 -7.17 -11.88 -1.03
N SER A 24 -8.13 -11.88 -1.95
CA SER A 24 -7.83 -11.65 -3.37
C SER A 24 -7.11 -10.31 -3.56
N GLY A 25 -6.04 -10.32 -4.34
CA GLY A 25 -5.16 -9.17 -4.51
C GLY A 25 -4.08 -9.04 -3.43
N ASP A 26 -3.92 -9.98 -2.50
CA ASP A 26 -2.72 -10.05 -1.66
C ASP A 26 -1.60 -10.80 -2.40
N VAL A 27 -0.37 -10.31 -2.27
CA VAL A 27 0.84 -11.02 -2.71
C VAL A 27 1.33 -11.86 -1.54
N ILE A 28 1.46 -13.17 -1.75
CA ILE A 28 1.82 -14.11 -0.70
C ILE A 28 3.03 -14.97 -1.09
N ALA A 29 3.85 -15.31 -0.11
CA ALA A 29 4.87 -16.35 -0.21
C ALA A 29 4.41 -17.60 0.52
N ILE A 30 4.70 -18.77 -0.06
CA ILE A 30 4.33 -20.07 0.48
C ILE A 30 5.61 -20.90 0.62
N ASP A 31 5.94 -21.28 1.85
CA ASP A 31 7.01 -22.25 2.09
C ASP A 31 6.46 -23.67 1.90
N LYS A 32 6.95 -24.39 0.88
CA LYS A 32 6.43 -25.71 0.49
C LYS A 32 6.72 -26.81 1.52
N ALA A 33 7.81 -26.69 2.29
CA ALA A 33 8.22 -27.71 3.25
C ALA A 33 7.37 -27.67 4.53
N SER A 34 7.06 -26.47 5.01
CA SER A 34 6.31 -26.24 6.25
C SER A 34 4.83 -25.91 6.04
N GLY A 35 4.44 -25.47 4.83
CA GLY A 35 3.11 -24.94 4.55
C GLY A 35 2.88 -23.55 5.13
N LYS A 36 3.93 -22.86 5.58
CA LYS A 36 3.83 -21.50 6.13
C LYS A 36 3.49 -20.51 5.01
N ILE A 37 2.47 -19.70 5.25
CA ILE A 37 2.08 -18.59 4.38
C ILE A 37 2.57 -17.30 4.99
N THR A 38 3.15 -16.42 4.18
CA THR A 38 3.57 -15.07 4.59
C THR A 38 2.96 -14.06 3.62
N LYS A 39 2.21 -13.10 4.15
CA LYS A 39 1.66 -12.00 3.36
C LYS A 39 2.74 -10.96 3.09
N LEU A 40 3.10 -10.77 1.82
CA LEU A 40 4.13 -9.83 1.40
C LEU A 40 3.58 -8.43 1.10
N GLY A 41 2.29 -8.32 0.74
CA GLY A 41 1.66 -7.04 0.43
C GLY A 41 0.36 -7.20 -0.37
N ARG A 42 -0.05 -6.16 -1.09
CA ARG A 42 -1.18 -6.18 -2.04
C ARG A 42 -0.73 -5.95 -3.48
N SER A 43 -1.25 -6.73 -4.41
CA SER A 43 -1.00 -6.64 -5.85
C SER A 43 -1.73 -5.45 -6.47
N PHE A 44 -1.06 -4.87 -7.45
CA PHE A 44 -1.18 -3.50 -7.93
C PHE A 44 -2.24 -3.37 -9.03
N SER A 45 -3.53 -3.32 -8.69
CA SER A 45 -4.59 -2.93 -9.66
C SER A 45 -5.46 -1.75 -9.25
N ARG A 46 -5.18 -1.11 -8.09
CA ARG A 46 -5.84 0.13 -7.65
C ARG A 46 -4.91 1.28 -7.25
N TRP A 47 -3.59 1.11 -7.33
CA TRP A 47 -2.69 2.19 -6.88
C TRP A 47 -2.58 3.37 -7.88
N ARG A 48 -3.15 3.23 -9.09
CA ARG A 48 -3.23 4.29 -10.10
C ARG A 48 -4.22 5.42 -9.77
N ASP A 49 -5.11 5.23 -8.79
CA ASP A 49 -6.02 6.31 -8.37
C ASP A 49 -5.35 7.30 -7.39
N PHE A 50 -4.10 7.04 -6.99
CA PHE A 50 -3.27 7.95 -6.19
C PHE A 50 -2.18 8.58 -7.07
N ASP A 51 -2.54 9.08 -8.25
CA ASP A 51 -1.62 9.73 -9.20
C ASP A 51 -1.38 11.22 -8.86
N ALA A 52 -0.96 11.46 -7.62
CA ALA A 52 -0.34 12.73 -7.26
C ALA A 52 1.18 12.67 -7.45
N MET A 53 1.77 11.48 -7.32
CA MET A 53 3.19 11.25 -7.51
C MET A 53 3.34 9.85 -8.09
N GLY A 54 3.72 9.72 -9.36
CA GLY A 54 3.87 8.43 -10.02
C GLY A 54 4.79 7.43 -9.28
N PRO A 55 5.02 6.22 -9.82
CA PRO A 55 5.74 5.11 -9.15
C PRO A 55 7.09 5.48 -8.51
N GLN A 56 7.73 6.54 -9.01
CA GLN A 56 9.00 7.08 -8.51
C GLN A 56 8.86 7.89 -7.20
N GLY A 57 7.73 8.56 -6.97
CA GLY A 57 7.58 9.49 -5.85
C GLY A 57 7.53 8.81 -4.48
N PHE A 58 6.90 7.64 -4.38
CA PHE A 58 6.87 6.89 -3.13
C PHE A 58 8.23 6.30 -2.76
N LEU A 59 8.98 5.77 -3.74
CA LEU A 59 10.33 5.26 -3.50
C LEU A 59 11.30 6.41 -3.17
N ALA A 60 11.13 7.58 -3.80
CA ALA A 60 11.93 8.78 -3.53
C ALA A 60 11.85 9.27 -2.08
N LEU A 61 10.73 9.01 -1.37
CA LEU A 61 10.62 9.31 0.06
C LEU A 61 11.60 8.48 0.91
N PHE A 62 11.99 7.29 0.45
CA PHE A 62 12.92 6.41 1.14
C PHE A 62 14.36 6.53 0.64
N THR A 63 14.57 6.95 -0.62
CA THR A 63 15.91 7.14 -1.18
C THR A 63 16.46 8.55 -0.99
N GLY A 64 15.60 9.52 -0.65
CA GLY A 64 15.97 10.93 -0.51
C GLY A 64 16.00 11.70 -1.84
N ASP A 65 15.74 11.04 -2.98
CA ASP A 65 15.72 11.64 -4.32
C ASP A 65 14.40 12.37 -4.61
N THR A 66 13.81 13.01 -3.61
CA THR A 66 12.55 13.75 -3.78
C THR A 66 12.84 15.14 -4.33
N SER A 67 12.27 15.47 -5.48
CA SER A 67 12.28 16.83 -6.02
C SER A 67 11.19 17.69 -5.37
N GLU A 68 11.19 18.98 -5.64
CA GLU A 68 10.09 19.86 -5.26
C GLU A 68 8.75 19.35 -5.82
N ILE A 69 7.75 19.24 -4.96
CA ILE A 69 6.39 18.83 -5.32
C ILE A 69 5.66 20.04 -5.92
N ARG A 70 5.18 19.88 -7.16
CA ARG A 70 4.41 20.90 -7.89
C ARG A 70 3.18 21.36 -7.11
N ALA A 71 2.83 22.64 -7.25
CA ALA A 71 1.70 23.24 -6.54
C ALA A 71 0.37 22.54 -6.88
N GLU A 72 0.16 22.22 -8.15
CA GLU A 72 -1.05 21.53 -8.63
C GLU A 72 -1.29 20.18 -7.93
N VAL A 73 -0.21 19.48 -7.58
CA VAL A 73 -0.29 18.18 -6.87
C VAL A 73 -0.72 18.40 -5.43
N ARG A 74 -0.20 19.43 -4.77
CA ARG A 74 -0.56 19.78 -3.39
C ARG A 74 -2.04 20.15 -3.30
N GLU A 75 -2.53 20.98 -4.22
CA GLU A 75 -3.93 21.40 -4.27
C GLU A 75 -4.90 20.22 -4.50
N GLN A 76 -4.54 19.29 -5.38
CA GLN A 76 -5.32 18.07 -5.60
C GLN A 76 -5.39 17.20 -4.34
N ILE A 77 -4.27 17.01 -3.66
CA ILE A 77 -4.22 16.26 -2.41
C ILE A 77 -5.04 16.95 -1.32
N ASP A 78 -4.90 18.26 -1.16
CA ASP A 78 -5.66 19.03 -0.16
C ASP A 78 -7.17 18.91 -0.37
N THR A 79 -7.61 19.00 -1.64
CA THR A 79 -9.02 18.79 -2.02
C THR A 79 -9.49 17.39 -1.64
N LYS A 80 -8.71 16.36 -1.97
CA LYS A 80 -9.07 14.96 -1.66
C LYS A 80 -9.13 14.67 -0.17
N VAL A 81 -8.19 15.21 0.60
CA VAL A 81 -8.15 15.09 2.06
C VAL A 81 -9.36 15.78 2.68
N ALA A 82 -9.75 16.95 2.18
CA ALA A 82 -10.94 17.66 2.64
C ALA A 82 -12.22 16.83 2.37
N GLU A 83 -12.37 16.32 1.15
CA GLU A 83 -13.49 15.43 0.79
C GLU A 83 -13.56 14.21 1.71
N TRP A 84 -12.44 13.52 1.94
CA TRP A 84 -12.42 12.33 2.81
C TRP A 84 -12.72 12.64 4.26
N ARG A 85 -12.35 13.84 4.73
CA ARG A 85 -12.71 14.30 6.07
C ARG A 85 -14.21 14.57 6.17
N GLU A 86 -14.82 15.24 5.19
CA GLU A 86 -16.25 15.53 5.16
C GLU A 86 -17.10 14.26 5.02
N GLU A 87 -16.65 13.30 4.21
CA GLU A 87 -17.28 11.99 4.04
C GLU A 87 -17.06 11.04 5.25
N GLY A 88 -16.27 11.46 6.25
CA GLY A 88 -15.93 10.64 7.41
C GLY A 88 -15.05 9.42 7.10
N LYS A 89 -14.38 9.40 5.94
CA LYS A 89 -13.45 8.34 5.51
C LYS A 89 -12.04 8.52 6.09
N ALA A 90 -11.70 9.74 6.53
CA ALA A 90 -10.41 10.05 7.12
C ALA A 90 -10.55 11.03 8.29
N GLU A 91 -9.64 10.93 9.25
CA GLU A 91 -9.48 11.87 10.35
C GLU A 91 -8.09 12.50 10.28
N ILE A 92 -8.00 13.82 10.43
CA ILE A 92 -6.72 14.52 10.48
C ILE A 92 -6.24 14.53 11.93
N VAL A 93 -5.05 13.99 12.17
CA VAL A 93 -4.38 14.02 13.48
C VAL A 93 -3.30 15.12 13.43
N PRO A 94 -3.48 16.25 14.16
CA PRO A 94 -2.47 17.31 14.19
C PRO A 94 -1.19 16.85 14.90
N GLY A 95 -0.03 17.12 14.31
CA GLY A 95 1.29 16.88 14.89
C GLY A 95 1.98 18.16 15.34
N VAL A 96 3.19 18.02 15.88
CA VAL A 96 4.08 19.14 16.25
C VAL A 96 5.39 18.99 15.51
N LEU A 97 5.81 20.03 14.79
CA LEU A 97 7.11 20.11 14.15
C LEU A 97 8.05 20.95 15.01
N PHE A 98 9.17 20.35 15.44
CA PHE A 98 10.24 21.06 16.13
C PHE A 98 11.35 21.39 15.13
N ILE A 99 11.83 22.62 15.16
CA ILE A 99 12.95 23.10 14.36
C ILE A 99 14.01 23.59 15.35
N ASP A 100 15.21 23.03 15.27
CA ASP A 100 16.35 23.39 16.10
C ASP A 100 17.51 23.84 15.19
N GLU A 101 18.27 24.83 15.64
CA GLU A 101 19.39 25.45 14.92
C GLU A 101 20.76 25.09 15.52
N SER A 102 20.83 24.09 16.41
CA SER A 102 22.03 23.71 17.20
C SER A 102 23.33 23.57 16.42
#